data_AF-A0A242U5P4-F1
#
_entry.id   AF-A0A242U5P4-F1
#
_cell.length_a   1.000
_cell.length_b   1.000
_cell.length_c   1.000
_cell.angle_alpha   90.00
_cell.angle_beta   90.00
_cell.angle_gamma   90.00
#
_symmetry.space_group_name_H-M   'P 1'
#
loop_
_entity.id
_entity.type
_entity.pdbx_description
1 polymer ?
#
loop_
_entity_poly.entity_id
_entity_poly.type
_entity_poly.pdbx_seq_one_letter_code
_entity_poly.pdbx_strand_id
1 'polypeptide(L)'
;MSNNEELDKDSYKALFEYQTKQLDLIKSRYARLEDKASKYLTYISLIIAALSIFSKEYLFGTHVKGVLYYIVVLLIILNFFSLSAIARFLFQAIRVESVAKLDTGEQTIKLFVEHELSHVYFNLSKRIIEVIELYEIGCKVKVVYLKRAFSEIKFCGIMFILTVILIVIDSM
;
A
#
# COMPACT_ATOMS: atom_id res chain seq x y z
N MET A 1 46.30 22.12 12.67
CA MET A 1 45.89 20.91 11.94
C MET A 1 44.67 20.21 12.55
N SER A 2 44.36 20.34 13.85
CA SER A 2 43.18 19.67 14.46
C SER A 2 41.81 20.32 14.19
N ASN A 3 41.73 21.62 13.85
CA ASN A 3 40.43 22.26 13.59
C ASN A 3 39.69 21.72 12.35
N ASN A 4 40.41 21.19 11.34
CA ASN A 4 39.76 20.65 10.14
C ASN A 4 39.19 19.24 10.35
N GLU A 5 39.84 18.40 11.15
CA GLU A 5 39.35 17.03 11.45
C GLU A 5 38.10 17.07 12.34
N GLU A 6 38.01 17.99 13.30
CA GLU A 6 36.79 18.18 14.09
C GLU A 6 35.64 18.74 13.24
N LEU A 7 35.92 19.67 12.32
CA LEU A 7 34.91 20.24 11.41
C LEU A 7 34.36 19.19 10.43
N ASP A 8 35.23 18.32 9.91
CA ASP A 8 34.84 17.21 9.05
C ASP A 8 33.99 16.18 9.82
N LYS A 9 34.39 15.85 11.05
CA LYS A 9 33.65 14.92 11.91
C LYS A 9 32.23 15.40 12.22
N ASP A 10 32.07 16.67 12.56
CA ASP A 10 30.75 17.27 12.82
C ASP A 10 29.89 17.35 11.55
N SER A 11 30.51 17.60 10.39
CA SER A 11 29.82 17.60 9.10
C SER A 11 29.31 16.22 8.71
N TYR A 12 30.12 15.17 8.85
CA TYR A 12 29.70 13.80 8.56
C TYR A 12 28.68 13.26 9.57
N LYS A 13 28.78 13.68 10.84
CA LYS A 13 27.77 13.38 11.86
C LYS A 13 26.43 14.03 11.52
N ALA A 14 26.43 15.30 11.12
CA ALA A 14 25.22 15.99 10.68
C ALA A 14 24.59 15.31 9.45
N LEU A 15 25.41 14.88 8.49
CA LEU A 15 24.95 14.09 7.34
C LEU A 15 24.30 12.78 7.77
N PHE A 16 24.93 12.05 8.68
CA PHE A 16 24.40 10.78 9.20
C PHE A 16 23.06 10.96 9.92
N GLU A 17 22.94 11.97 10.78
CA GLU A 17 21.69 12.30 11.48
C GLU A 17 20.59 12.70 10.51
N TYR A 18 20.93 13.48 9.47
CA TYR A 18 19.98 13.84 8.41
C TYR A 18 19.47 12.60 7.66
N GLN A 19 20.36 11.70 7.25
CA GLN A 19 19.98 10.48 6.52
C GLN A 19 19.13 9.54 7.40
N THR A 20 19.45 9.45 8.69
CA THR A 20 18.65 8.65 9.65
C THR A 20 17.22 9.20 9.76
N LYS A 21 17.07 10.53 9.86
CA LYS A 21 15.73 11.16 9.85
C LYS A 21 14.97 10.90 8.55
N GLN A 22 15.64 10.94 7.40
CA GLN A 22 15.02 10.61 6.11
C GLN A 22 14.57 9.15 6.04
N LEU A 23 15.37 8.22 6.58
CA LEU A 23 15.02 6.82 6.68
C LEU A 23 13.76 6.60 7.55
N ASP A 24 13.63 7.32 8.66
CA ASP A 24 12.43 7.24 9.50
C ASP A 24 11.19 7.82 8.81
N LEU A 25 11.36 8.90 8.05
CA LEU A 25 10.28 9.48 7.23
C LEU A 25 9.81 8.52 6.14
N ILE A 26 10.71 7.89 5.39
CA ILE A 26 10.34 6.94 4.33
C ILE A 26 9.68 5.68 4.91
N LYS A 27 10.16 5.18 6.06
CA LYS A 27 9.52 4.08 6.81
C LYS A 27 8.11 4.44 7.26
N SER A 28 7.93 5.63 7.85
CA SER A 28 6.62 6.11 8.25
C SER A 28 5.67 6.24 7.05
N ARG A 29 6.16 6.74 5.91
CA ARG A 29 5.39 6.81 4.67
C ARG A 29 4.99 5.44 4.16
N TYR A 30 5.89 4.46 4.18
CA TYR A 30 5.63 3.08 3.80
C TYR A 30 4.51 2.47 4.66
N ALA A 31 4.62 2.59 5.99
CA ALA A 31 3.60 2.11 6.92
C ALA A 31 2.23 2.79 6.70
N ARG A 32 2.21 4.11 6.49
CA ARG A 32 0.98 4.85 6.18
C ARG A 32 0.29 4.37 4.89
N LEU A 33 1.05 3.92 3.89
CA LEU A 33 0.48 3.35 2.67
C LEU A 33 -0.18 2.00 2.92
N GLU A 34 0.43 1.16 3.76
CA GLU A 34 -0.15 -0.12 4.19
C GLU A 34 -1.42 0.09 5.01
N ASP A 35 -1.41 1.01 5.97
CA ASP A 35 -2.61 1.40 6.75
C ASP A 35 -3.74 1.86 5.83
N LYS A 36 -3.43 2.64 4.79
CA LYS A 36 -4.41 3.11 3.82
C LYS A 36 -5.00 1.96 2.99
N ALA A 37 -4.16 1.01 2.57
CA ALA A 37 -4.61 -0.18 1.85
C ALA A 37 -5.51 -1.06 2.74
N SER A 38 -5.15 -1.25 4.01
CA SER A 38 -5.96 -1.98 4.98
C SER A 38 -7.33 -1.32 5.21
N LYS A 39 -7.39 0.01 5.32
CA LYS A 39 -8.67 0.74 5.41
C LYS A 39 -9.55 0.53 4.18
N TYR A 40 -8.96 0.57 2.98
CA TYR A 40 -9.70 0.29 1.74
C TYR A 40 -10.21 -1.14 1.68
N LEU A 41 -9.44 -2.11 2.19
CA LEU A 41 -9.87 -3.50 2.27
C LEU A 41 -11.08 -3.65 3.19
N THR A 42 -11.10 -2.97 4.33
CA THR A 42 -12.27 -2.93 5.23
C THR A 42 -13.52 -2.37 4.54
N TYR A 43 -13.39 -1.27 3.79
CA TYR A 43 -14.53 -0.70 3.06
C TYR A 43 -15.07 -1.65 2.00
N ILE A 44 -14.19 -2.36 1.30
CA ILE A 44 -14.59 -3.34 0.29
C ILE A 44 -15.29 -4.53 0.92
N SER A 45 -14.84 -5.00 2.08
CA SER A 45 -15.53 -6.06 2.82
C SER A 45 -16.99 -5.68 3.15
N LEU A 46 -17.25 -4.41 3.49
CA LEU A 46 -18.62 -3.92 3.70
C LEU A 46 -19.43 -3.94 2.39
N ILE A 47 -18.83 -3.52 1.27
CA ILE A 47 -19.49 -3.55 -0.04
C ILE A 47 -19.80 -5.01 -0.47
N ILE A 48 -18.87 -5.94 -0.25
CA ILE A 48 -19.08 -7.37 -0.52
C ILE A 48 -20.24 -7.91 0.31
N ALA A 49 -20.31 -7.56 1.60
CA ALA A 49 -21.40 -7.98 2.48
C ALA A 49 -22.76 -7.43 2.00
N ALA A 50 -22.82 -6.13 1.67
CA ALA A 50 -24.02 -5.51 1.13
C ALA A 50 -24.45 -6.16 -0.19
N LEU A 51 -23.53 -6.34 -1.14
CA LEU A 51 -23.79 -7.01 -2.41
C LEU A 51 -24.30 -8.45 -2.19
N SER A 52 -23.75 -9.17 -1.22
CA SER A 52 -24.18 -10.53 -0.91
C SER A 52 -25.63 -10.57 -0.39
N ILE A 53 -26.02 -9.60 0.44
CA ILE A 53 -27.40 -9.49 0.95
C ILE A 53 -28.36 -9.19 -0.20
N PHE A 54 -28.12 -8.13 -0.97
CA PHE A 54 -28.98 -7.76 -2.11
C PHE A 54 -29.06 -8.86 -3.17
N SER A 55 -27.93 -9.52 -3.48
CA SER A 55 -27.91 -10.61 -4.44
C SER A 55 -28.71 -11.82 -3.94
N LYS A 56 -28.64 -12.14 -2.65
CA LYS A 56 -29.44 -13.23 -2.07
C LYS A 56 -30.93 -12.90 -2.14
N GLU A 57 -31.32 -11.71 -1.70
CA GLU A 57 -32.73 -11.29 -1.72
C GLU A 57 -33.30 -11.34 -3.14
N TYR A 58 -32.56 -10.81 -4.11
CA TYR A 58 -32.97 -10.77 -5.51
C TYR A 58 -32.97 -12.14 -6.22
N LEU A 59 -31.99 -13.02 -5.94
CA LEU A 59 -31.90 -14.33 -6.61
C LEU A 59 -32.89 -15.36 -6.05
N PHE A 60 -33.22 -15.27 -4.76
CA PHE A 60 -34.16 -16.19 -4.10
C PHE A 60 -35.60 -15.64 -4.01
N GLY A 61 -35.81 -14.37 -4.36
CA GLY A 61 -37.14 -13.80 -4.53
C GLY A 61 -37.89 -14.45 -5.71
N THR A 62 -39.21 -14.57 -5.59
CA THR A 62 -40.07 -15.03 -6.69
C THR A 62 -40.24 -13.94 -7.74
N HIS A 63 -39.19 -13.69 -8.53
CA HIS A 63 -39.21 -12.72 -9.63
C HIS A 63 -39.56 -13.39 -10.95
N VAL A 64 -40.32 -12.68 -11.79
CA VAL A 64 -40.60 -13.11 -13.16
C VAL A 64 -39.31 -12.97 -13.96
N LYS A 65 -38.87 -14.05 -14.63
CA LYS A 65 -37.62 -14.10 -15.40
C LYS A 65 -37.71 -13.28 -16.69
N GLY A 66 -37.74 -11.95 -16.57
CA GLY A 66 -37.72 -11.00 -17.67
C GLY A 66 -36.31 -10.65 -18.15
N VAL A 67 -36.22 -9.76 -19.15
CA VAL A 67 -34.93 -9.25 -19.67
C VAL A 67 -34.15 -8.49 -18.59
N LEU A 68 -34.85 -7.75 -17.73
CA LEU A 68 -34.26 -7.00 -16.62
C LEU A 68 -33.55 -7.94 -15.62
N TYR A 69 -34.14 -9.08 -15.29
CA TYR A 69 -33.50 -10.10 -14.45
C TYR A 69 -32.12 -10.52 -14.95
N TYR A 70 -31.98 -10.82 -16.24
CA TYR A 70 -30.68 -11.20 -16.81
C TYR A 70 -29.66 -10.05 -16.76
N ILE A 71 -30.10 -8.81 -16.93
CA ILE A 71 -29.23 -7.62 -16.82
C ILE A 71 -28.73 -7.44 -15.39
N VAL A 72 -29.61 -7.59 -14.39
CA VAL A 72 -29.22 -7.49 -12.98
C VAL A 72 -28.25 -8.60 -12.60
N VAL A 73 -28.51 -9.85 -13.00
CA VAL A 73 -27.60 -10.97 -12.76
C VAL A 73 -26.23 -10.73 -13.39
N LEU A 74 -26.18 -10.22 -14.61
CA LEU A 74 -24.93 -9.86 -15.27
C LEU A 74 -24.17 -8.76 -14.51
N LEU A 75 -24.87 -7.74 -14.01
CA LEU A 75 -24.29 -6.68 -13.18
C LEU A 75 -23.73 -7.21 -11.85
N ILE A 76 -24.43 -8.13 -11.18
CA ILE A 76 -23.94 -8.77 -9.96
C ILE A 76 -22.62 -9.51 -10.23
N ILE A 77 -22.55 -10.27 -11.32
CA ILE A 77 -21.33 -10.99 -11.74
C ILE A 77 -20.20 -9.99 -12.02
N LEU A 78 -20.48 -8.90 -12.73
CA LEU A 78 -19.48 -7.88 -13.05
C LEU A 78 -18.96 -7.18 -11.77
N ASN A 79 -19.84 -6.88 -10.81
CA ASN A 79 -19.44 -6.35 -9.51
C ASN A 79 -18.53 -7.33 -8.76
N PHE A 80 -18.83 -8.62 -8.78
CA PHE A 80 -18.00 -9.65 -8.15
C PHE A 80 -16.58 -9.68 -8.74
N PHE A 81 -16.45 -9.62 -10.06
CA PHE A 81 -15.14 -9.55 -10.72
C PHE A 81 -14.39 -8.26 -10.37
N SER A 82 -15.08 -7.12 -10.33
CA SER A 82 -14.45 -5.83 -9.96
C SER A 82 -13.96 -5.86 -8.50
N LEU A 83 -14.77 -6.36 -7.56
CA LEU A 83 -14.38 -6.51 -6.15
C LEU A 83 -13.16 -7.43 -5.99
N SER A 84 -13.12 -8.53 -6.74
CA SER A 84 -11.97 -9.44 -6.77
C SER A 84 -10.70 -8.77 -7.31
N ALA A 85 -10.83 -7.96 -8.37
CA ALA A 85 -9.72 -7.20 -8.94
C ALA A 85 -9.18 -6.17 -7.95
N ILE A 86 -10.06 -5.45 -7.24
CA ILE A 86 -9.64 -4.48 -6.23
C ILE A 86 -8.91 -5.19 -5.08
N ALA A 87 -9.46 -6.30 -4.57
CA ALA A 87 -8.85 -7.08 -3.51
C ALA A 87 -7.42 -7.50 -3.90
N ARG A 88 -7.21 -7.98 -5.13
CA ARG A 88 -5.88 -8.32 -5.64
C ARG A 88 -4.91 -7.14 -5.59
N PHE A 89 -5.32 -5.95 -6.03
CA PHE A 89 -4.46 -4.77 -5.99
C PHE A 89 -4.15 -4.31 -4.56
N LEU A 90 -5.12 -4.40 -3.64
CA LEU A 90 -4.91 -4.07 -2.24
C LEU A 90 -3.98 -5.07 -1.55
N PHE A 91 -4.14 -6.37 -1.79
CA PHE A 91 -3.22 -7.37 -1.26
C PHE A 91 -1.79 -7.16 -1.78
N GLN A 92 -1.64 -6.78 -3.05
CA GLN A 92 -0.32 -6.45 -3.60
C GLN A 92 0.27 -5.19 -2.95
N ALA A 93 -0.56 -4.21 -2.56
CA ALA A 93 -0.11 -3.04 -1.82
C ALA A 93 0.24 -3.35 -0.36
N ILE A 94 -0.39 -4.34 0.27
CA ILE A 94 -0.13 -4.77 1.66
C ILE A 94 1.01 -5.79 1.74
N ARG A 95 1.35 -6.46 0.62
CA ARG A 95 2.37 -7.50 0.60
C ARG A 95 3.64 -7.04 1.32
N VAL A 96 4.05 -7.85 2.31
CA VAL A 96 5.29 -7.69 3.07
C VAL A 96 6.43 -8.10 2.14
N GLU A 97 7.01 -7.13 1.45
CA GLU A 97 8.31 -7.33 0.81
C GLU A 97 9.38 -7.32 1.91
N SER A 98 10.45 -8.09 1.70
CA SER A 98 11.58 -8.14 2.63
C SER A 98 12.18 -6.74 2.72
N VAL A 99 11.80 -6.04 3.79
CA VAL A 99 12.20 -4.67 4.01
C VAL A 99 13.72 -4.64 4.17
N ALA A 100 14.40 -3.82 3.37
CA ALA A 100 15.85 -3.68 3.40
C ALA A 100 16.31 -3.38 4.84
N LYS A 101 17.14 -4.25 5.40
CA LYS A 101 17.72 -4.09 6.73
C LYS A 101 19.13 -3.57 6.59
N LEU A 102 19.48 -2.58 7.41
CA LEU A 102 20.88 -2.23 7.63
C LEU A 102 21.57 -3.42 8.29
N ASP A 103 22.74 -3.80 7.77
CA ASP A 103 23.53 -4.89 8.32
C ASP A 103 23.98 -4.57 9.75
N THR A 104 23.51 -5.36 10.72
CA THR A 104 23.84 -5.25 12.15
C THR A 104 24.86 -6.31 12.60
N GLY A 105 25.48 -7.04 11.66
CA GLY A 105 26.48 -8.06 11.96
C GLY A 105 27.84 -7.51 12.42
N GLU A 106 28.77 -8.43 12.74
CA GLU A 106 30.15 -8.12 13.17
C GLU A 106 30.90 -7.17 12.22
N GLN A 107 30.53 -7.11 10.94
CA GLN A 107 31.12 -6.18 9.97
C GLN A 107 30.88 -4.72 10.34
N THR A 108 29.72 -4.38 10.90
CA THR A 108 29.42 -3.03 11.37
C THR A 108 30.23 -2.72 12.64
N ILE A 109 30.43 -3.70 13.52
CA ILE A 109 31.27 -3.56 14.72
C ILE A 109 32.74 -3.35 14.35
N LYS A 110 33.29 -4.12 13.41
CA LYS A 110 34.67 -3.93 12.92
C LYS A 110 34.88 -2.58 12.26
N LEU A 111 33.88 -2.08 11.54
CA LEU A 111 33.92 -0.75 10.90
C LEU A 111 34.04 0.37 11.95
N PHE A 112 33.43 0.22 13.13
CA PHE A 112 33.58 1.15 14.26
C PHE A 112 34.89 1.02 15.03
N VAL A 113 35.53 -0.17 15.01
CA VAL A 113 36.76 -0.46 15.77
C VAL A 113 38.02 -0.16 14.97
N GLU A 114 38.00 -0.32 13.65
CA GLU A 114 39.19 -0.26 12.79
C GLU A 114 39.35 1.08 12.04
N HIS A 115 38.34 1.95 11.99
CA HIS A 115 38.35 3.19 11.18
C HIS A 115 38.01 4.43 12.01
N GLU A 116 38.54 5.58 11.58
CA GLU A 116 38.20 6.87 12.18
C GLU A 116 36.70 7.18 12.07
N LEU A 117 36.15 7.77 13.14
CA LEU A 117 34.72 8.02 13.31
C LEU A 117 34.08 8.75 12.10
N SER A 118 34.81 9.68 11.48
CA SER A 118 34.38 10.43 10.29
C SER A 118 34.13 9.50 9.09
N HIS A 119 35.02 8.54 8.88
CA HIS A 119 34.91 7.52 7.82
C HIS A 119 33.75 6.55 8.08
N VAL A 120 33.48 6.24 9.36
CA VAL A 120 32.34 5.43 9.80
C VAL A 120 31.02 6.14 9.48
N TYR A 121 30.89 7.42 9.86
CA TYR A 121 29.67 8.20 9.59
C TYR A 121 29.39 8.35 8.09
N PHE A 122 30.43 8.57 7.29
CA PHE A 122 30.29 8.65 5.84
C PHE A 122 29.82 7.31 5.23
N ASN A 123 30.44 6.19 5.62
CA ASN A 123 30.05 4.86 5.13
C ASN A 123 28.65 4.45 5.58
N LEU A 124 28.25 4.72 6.84
CA LEU A 124 26.89 4.47 7.30
C LEU A 124 25.88 5.34 6.53
N SER A 125 26.20 6.61 6.28
CA SER A 125 25.34 7.51 5.50
C SER A 125 25.10 6.97 4.09
N LYS A 126 26.14 6.44 3.43
CA LYS A 126 26.02 5.80 2.11
C LYS A 126 25.12 4.56 2.15
N ARG A 127 25.31 3.68 3.14
CA ARG A 127 24.45 2.50 3.34
C ARG A 127 22.98 2.88 3.61
N ILE A 128 22.74 3.95 4.36
CA ILE A 128 21.38 4.45 4.60
C ILE A 128 20.75 4.93 3.30
N ILE A 129 21.49 5.63 2.43
CA ILE A 129 20.98 6.08 1.12
C ILE A 129 20.51 4.88 0.28
N GLU A 130 21.29 3.80 0.21
CA GLU A 130 20.91 2.57 -0.52
C GLU A 130 19.61 1.97 0.03
N VAL A 131 19.45 1.96 1.36
CA VAL A 131 18.23 1.48 2.01
C VAL A 131 17.05 2.42 1.71
N ILE A 132 17.24 3.75 1.78
CA ILE A 132 16.21 4.73 1.44
C ILE A 132 15.71 4.53 0.01
N GLU A 133 16.61 4.30 -0.95
CA GLU A 133 16.26 4.08 -2.36
C GLU A 133 15.37 2.85 -2.53
N LEU A 134 15.69 1.74 -1.84
CA LEU A 134 14.87 0.52 -1.85
C LEU A 134 13.46 0.78 -1.27
N TYR A 135 13.36 1.52 -0.16
CA TYR A 135 12.06 1.92 0.40
C TYR A 135 11.29 2.85 -0.54
N GLU A 136 11.97 3.75 -1.26
CA GLU A 136 11.31 4.67 -2.18
C GLU A 136 10.74 3.93 -3.40
N ILE A 137 11.49 2.96 -3.94
CA ILE A 137 11.01 2.05 -5.00
C ILE A 137 9.79 1.28 -4.50
N GLY A 138 9.85 0.69 -3.31
CA GLY A 138 8.71 -0.02 -2.71
C GLY A 138 7.49 0.88 -2.51
N CYS A 139 7.69 2.11 -2.03
CA CYS A 139 6.62 3.10 -1.91
C CYS A 139 6.00 3.46 -3.27
N LYS A 140 6.81 3.66 -4.32
CA LYS A 140 6.32 3.95 -5.68
C LYS A 140 5.44 2.82 -6.21
N VAL A 141 5.89 1.58 -6.06
CA VAL A 141 5.14 0.38 -6.45
C VAL A 141 3.80 0.30 -5.70
N LYS A 142 3.81 0.44 -4.37
CA LYS A 142 2.58 0.45 -3.57
C LYS A 142 1.62 1.56 -3.99
N VAL A 143 2.12 2.78 -4.22
CA VAL A 143 1.29 3.91 -4.67
C VAL A 143 0.60 3.62 -6.00
N VAL A 144 1.28 2.96 -6.95
CA VAL A 144 0.68 2.57 -8.23
C VAL A 144 -0.48 1.59 -8.01
N TYR A 145 -0.29 0.56 -7.18
CA TYR A 145 -1.35 -0.40 -6.86
C TYR A 145 -2.51 0.24 -6.10
N LEU A 146 -2.24 1.11 -5.13
CA LEU A 146 -3.27 1.87 -4.41
C LEU A 146 -4.07 2.79 -5.34
N LYS A 147 -3.42 3.45 -6.31
CA LYS A 147 -4.12 4.28 -7.31
C LYS A 147 -5.01 3.43 -8.22
N ARG A 148 -4.53 2.26 -8.67
CA ARG A 148 -5.33 1.33 -9.47
C ARG A 148 -6.52 0.79 -8.68
N ALA A 149 -6.30 0.33 -7.45
CA ALA A 149 -7.36 -0.09 -6.54
C ALA A 149 -8.40 1.00 -6.36
N PHE A 150 -7.99 2.24 -6.10
CA PHE A 150 -8.92 3.36 -5.93
C PHE A 150 -9.73 3.69 -7.19
N SER A 151 -9.12 3.55 -8.38
CA SER A 151 -9.84 3.71 -9.65
C SER A 151 -10.93 2.66 -9.83
N GLU A 152 -10.60 1.40 -9.54
CA GLU A 152 -11.54 0.28 -9.58
C GLU A 152 -12.64 0.42 -8.51
N ILE A 153 -12.33 0.91 -7.29
CA ILE A 153 -13.33 1.19 -6.25
C ILE A 153 -14.38 2.19 -6.75
N LYS A 154 -13.96 3.27 -7.42
CA LYS A 154 -14.89 4.26 -7.96
C LYS A 154 -15.82 3.65 -9.02
N PHE A 155 -15.25 2.85 -9.92
CA PHE A 155 -16.03 2.17 -10.95
C PHE A 155 -17.02 1.17 -10.35
N CYS A 156 -16.55 0.31 -9.43
CA CYS A 156 -17.38 -0.65 -8.69
C CYS A 156 -18.49 0.04 -7.90
N GLY A 157 -18.22 1.19 -7.26
CA GLY A 157 -19.23 1.94 -6.51
C GLY A 157 -20.38 2.44 -7.39
N ILE A 158 -20.08 2.96 -8.58
CA ILE A 158 -21.10 3.41 -9.54
C ILE A 158 -21.92 2.20 -10.04
N MET A 159 -21.24 1.11 -10.40
CA MET A 159 -21.89 -0.13 -10.82
C MET A 159 -22.80 -0.70 -9.74
N PHE A 160 -22.36 -0.66 -8.48
CA PHE A 160 -23.14 -1.14 -7.34
C PHE A 160 -24.42 -0.32 -7.15
N ILE A 161 -24.34 1.01 -7.16
CA ILE A 161 -25.52 1.89 -7.05
C ILE A 161 -26.51 1.61 -8.19
N LEU A 162 -26.01 1.49 -9.42
CA LEU A 162 -26.84 1.17 -10.58
C LEU A 162 -27.51 -0.21 -10.44
N THR A 163 -26.79 -1.19 -9.90
CA THR A 163 -27.33 -2.54 -9.63
C THR A 163 -28.46 -2.48 -8.60
N VAL A 164 -28.29 -1.75 -7.50
CA VAL A 164 -29.32 -1.60 -6.45
C VAL A 164 -30.57 -0.93 -7.01
N ILE A 165 -30.43 0.13 -7.80
CA ILE A 165 -31.58 0.82 -8.42
C ILE A 165 -32.36 -0.14 -9.33
N LEU A 166 -31.65 -0.91 -10.16
CA LEU A 166 -32.29 -1.90 -11.04
C LEU A 166 -33.00 -3.00 -10.26
N ILE A 167 -32.42 -3.48 -9.16
CA ILE A 167 -33.07 -4.45 -8.26
C ILE A 167 -34.38 -3.89 -7.72
N VAL A 168 -34.40 -2.64 -7.26
CA VAL A 168 -35.62 -2.01 -6.73
C VAL A 168 -36.67 -1.87 -7.82
N ILE A 169 -36.29 -1.42 -9.03
CA ILE A 169 -37.24 -1.25 -10.15
C ILE A 169 -37.84 -2.58 -10.58
N ASP A 170 -37.04 -3.64 -10.67
CA ASP A 170 -37.52 -4.97 -11.08
C ASP A 170 -38.32 -5.68 -9.97
N SER A 171 -38.15 -5.26 -8.72
CA SER A 171 -38.91 -5.76 -7.58
C SER A 171 -40.22 -5.00 -7.30
N MET A 172 -40.46 -3.86 -7.96
CA MET A 172 -41.73 -3.11 -7.90
C MET A 172 -42.72 -3.64 -8.94
#